data_AF-A0AAW8KV94-F1
#
_entry.id   AF-A0AAW8KV94-F1
#
_cell.length_a   1.000
_cell.length_b   1.000
_cell.length_c   1.000
_cell.angle_alpha   90.00
_cell.angle_beta   90.00
_cell.angle_gamma   90.00
#
_symmetry.space_group_name_H-M   'P 1'
#
loop_
_entity.id
_entity.type
_entity.pdbx_description
1 polymer ?
#
loop_
_entity_poly.entity_id
_entity_poly.type
_entity_poly.pdbx_seq_one_letter_code
_entity_poly.pdbx_strand_id
1 'polypeptide(L)'
;MKFIKYRKEVIYVSSFFLIILFFMQPMFFGKSEASNILKHKETYLSKALLKDSIKDWYLIESMGDKVLLIDKKNNIKIVEYKEIDLIQTDKKSNN
;
A
#
# COMPACT_ATOMS: atom_id res chain seq x y z
N MET A 1 -13.75 5.97 -49.62
CA MET A 1 -12.39 6.05 -49.03
C MET A 1 -12.33 6.79 -47.68
N LYS A 2 -13.04 7.92 -47.49
CA LYS A 2 -13.09 8.67 -46.21
C LYS A 2 -13.59 7.83 -45.01
N PHE A 3 -14.64 7.02 -45.17
CA PHE A 3 -15.22 6.18 -44.10
C PHE A 3 -14.22 5.16 -43.49
N ILE A 4 -13.35 4.59 -44.34
CA ILE A 4 -12.32 3.63 -43.91
C ILE A 4 -11.19 4.35 -43.15
N LYS A 5 -10.90 5.60 -43.51
CA LYS A 5 -9.90 6.44 -42.83
C LYS A 5 -10.33 6.76 -41.39
N TYR A 6 -11.58 7.21 -41.20
CA TYR A 6 -12.13 7.48 -39.87
C TYR A 6 -12.18 6.22 -38.98
N ARG A 7 -12.51 5.06 -39.55
CA ARG A 7 -12.49 3.79 -38.80
C ARG A 7 -11.10 3.44 -38.26
N LYS A 8 -10.04 3.69 -39.05
CA LYS A 8 -8.65 3.47 -38.62
C LYS A 8 -8.22 4.45 -37.54
N GLU A 9 -8.54 5.74 -37.71
CA GLU A 9 -8.24 6.79 -36.72
C GLU A 9 -8.93 6.50 -35.38
N VAL A 10 -10.21 6.08 -35.39
CA VAL A 10 -10.92 5.67 -34.17
C VAL A 10 -10.23 4.48 -33.48
N ILE A 11 -9.81 3.46 -34.24
CA ILE A 11 -9.07 2.32 -33.67
C ILE A 11 -7.78 2.78 -33.01
N TYR A 12 -6.98 3.64 -33.66
CA TYR A 12 -5.73 4.13 -33.10
C TYR A 12 -5.96 4.94 -31.81
N VAL A 13 -6.96 5.82 -31.78
CA VAL A 13 -7.30 6.61 -30.60
C VAL A 13 -7.79 5.72 -29.46
N SER A 14 -8.67 4.76 -29.74
CA SER A 14 -9.15 3.80 -28.73
C SER A 14 -8.03 2.92 -28.18
N SER A 15 -7.12 2.43 -29.03
CA SER A 15 -5.96 1.65 -28.59
C SER A 15 -5.02 2.48 -27.71
N PHE A 16 -4.75 3.73 -28.09
CA PHE A 16 -3.92 4.63 -27.28
C PHE A 16 -4.55 4.91 -25.91
N PHE A 17 -5.87 5.13 -25.86
CA PHE A 17 -6.59 5.32 -24.62
C PHE A 17 -6.53 4.09 -23.71
N LEU A 18 -6.67 2.88 -24.26
CA LEU A 18 -6.55 1.63 -23.50
C LEU A 18 -5.15 1.46 -22.88
N ILE A 19 -4.09 1.85 -23.61
CA ILE A 19 -2.72 1.80 -23.10
C ILE A 19 -2.56 2.75 -21.89
N ILE A 20 -3.11 3.97 -21.98
CA ILE A 20 -3.08 4.91 -20.86
C ILE A 20 -3.81 4.33 -19.65
N LEU A 21 -5.02 3.78 -19.85
CA LEU A 21 -5.77 3.16 -18.76
C LEU A 21 -5.00 2.01 -18.11
N PHE A 22 -4.33 1.18 -18.90
CA PHE A 22 -3.51 0.09 -18.40
C PHE A 22 -2.36 0.59 -17.50
N PHE A 23 -1.69 1.67 -17.90
CA PHE A 23 -0.65 2.29 -17.07
C PHE A 23 -1.19 2.99 -15.81
N MET A 24 -2.45 3.44 -15.81
CA MET A 24 -3.07 4.08 -14.64
C MET A 24 -3.58 3.08 -13.59
N GLN A 25 -3.81 1.82 -13.97
CA GLN A 25 -4.34 0.80 -13.05
C GLN A 25 -3.49 0.63 -11.77
N PRO A 26 -2.15 0.46 -11.83
CA PRO A 26 -1.33 0.30 -10.63
C PRO A 26 -1.45 1.47 -9.64
N MET A 27 -1.52 2.71 -10.14
CA MET A 27 -1.71 3.88 -9.29
C MET A 27 -3.07 3.87 -8.60
N PHE A 28 -4.13 3.50 -9.32
CA PHE A 28 -5.48 3.44 -8.75
C PHE A 28 -5.58 2.36 -7.67
N PHE A 29 -5.11 1.15 -7.96
CA PHE A 29 -5.14 0.05 -6.99
C PHE A 29 -4.23 0.32 -5.80
N GLY A 30 -3.00 0.81 -6.02
CA GLY A 30 -2.08 1.16 -4.93
C GLY A 30 -2.64 2.24 -4.01
N LYS A 31 -3.31 3.27 -4.54
CA LYS A 31 -3.97 4.29 -3.71
C LYS A 31 -5.12 3.72 -2.89
N SER A 32 -5.95 2.86 -3.50
CA SER A 32 -7.07 2.21 -2.83
C SER A 32 -6.59 1.32 -1.69
N GLU A 33 -5.57 0.49 -1.95
CA GLU A 33 -4.95 -0.40 -0.97
C GLU A 33 -4.32 0.37 0.19
N ALA A 34 -3.50 1.39 -0.10
CA ALA A 34 -2.89 2.23 0.94
C ALA A 34 -3.95 2.90 1.83
N SER A 35 -5.06 3.38 1.24
CA SER A 35 -6.19 3.93 2.00
C SER A 35 -6.83 2.89 2.91
N ASN A 36 -7.02 1.66 2.44
CA ASN A 36 -7.60 0.59 3.25
C ASN A 36 -6.67 0.18 4.40
N ILE A 37 -5.37 0.06 4.14
CA ILE A 37 -4.36 -0.22 5.16
C ILE A 37 -4.38 0.87 6.23
N LEU A 38 -4.44 2.16 5.86
CA LEU A 38 -4.50 3.25 6.84
C LEU A 38 -5.77 3.24 7.70
N LYS A 39 -6.91 2.90 7.11
CA LYS A 39 -8.21 2.83 7.81
C LYS A 39 -8.33 1.59 8.71
N HIS A 40 -7.71 0.48 8.32
CA HIS A 40 -7.89 -0.83 8.96
C HIS A 40 -6.55 -1.45 9.39
N LYS A 41 -5.56 -0.61 9.70
CA LYS A 41 -4.20 -1.00 10.11
C LYS A 41 -4.14 -2.03 11.23
N GLU A 42 -5.11 -2.02 12.14
CA GLU A 42 -5.16 -3.01 13.23
C GLU A 42 -5.41 -4.44 12.73
N THR A 43 -6.02 -4.59 11.54
CA THR A 43 -6.29 -5.88 10.91
C THR A 43 -5.26 -6.25 9.85
N TYR A 44 -4.70 -5.26 9.15
CA TYR A 44 -3.79 -5.51 8.01
C TYR A 44 -2.30 -5.48 8.38
N LEU A 45 -1.91 -4.80 9.45
CA LEU A 45 -0.51 -4.61 9.82
C LEU A 45 -0.16 -5.36 11.10
N SER A 46 1.05 -5.91 11.16
CA SER A 46 1.59 -6.49 12.39
C SER A 46 1.81 -5.41 13.44
N LYS A 47 1.45 -5.71 14.68
CA LYS A 47 1.67 -4.83 15.82
C LYS A 47 3.12 -4.93 16.27
N ALA A 48 3.79 -3.79 16.45
CA ALA A 48 5.14 -3.68 16.95
C ALA A 48 5.14 -2.98 18.31
N LEU A 49 5.85 -3.54 19.28
CA LEU A 49 6.12 -2.92 20.57
C LEU A 49 7.57 -2.44 20.61
N LEU A 50 7.76 -1.19 21.04
CA LEU A 50 9.07 -0.59 21.22
C LEU A 50 9.53 -0.77 22.66
N LYS A 51 10.83 -0.98 22.87
CA LYS A 51 11.41 -1.16 24.21
C LYS A 51 11.11 0.00 25.17
N ASP A 52 11.11 1.23 24.64
CA ASP A 52 10.97 2.45 25.45
C ASP A 52 9.54 3.02 25.47
N SER A 53 8.52 2.28 24.99
CA SER A 53 7.18 2.84 24.82
C SER A 53 6.07 1.81 24.98
N ILE A 54 5.11 2.11 25.85
CA ILE A 54 3.87 1.34 26.07
C ILE A 54 2.87 1.53 24.91
N LYS A 55 3.14 2.46 24.00
CA LYS A 55 2.25 2.76 22.87
C LYS A 55 2.27 1.66 21.82
N ASP A 56 1.08 1.33 21.32
CA ASP A 56 0.88 0.42 20.20
C ASP A 56 1.32 1.06 18.88
N TRP A 57 2.28 0.40 18.21
CA TRP A 57 2.71 0.74 16.86
C TRP A 57 2.34 -0.38 15.89
N TYR A 58 2.20 -0.05 14.61
CA TYR A 58 1.93 -0.98 13.53
C TYR A 58 3.04 -0.88 12.51
N LEU A 59 3.57 -2.03 12.09
CA LEU A 59 4.67 -2.12 11.13
C LEU A 59 4.12 -1.96 9.71
N ILE A 60 4.58 -0.93 9.00
CA ILE A 60 4.25 -0.72 7.58
C ILE A 60 5.25 -1.46 6.70
N GLU A 61 6.54 -1.21 6.90
CA GLU A 61 7.60 -1.74 6.04
C GLU A 61 8.92 -1.84 6.79
N SER A 62 9.77 -2.76 6.38
CA SER A 62 11.15 -2.91 6.84
C SER A 62 12.12 -2.60 5.70
N MET A 63 13.03 -1.67 5.92
CA MET A 63 14.08 -1.26 4.99
C MET A 63 15.44 -1.57 5.62
N GLY A 64 15.91 -2.81 5.45
CA GLY A 64 17.19 -3.24 6.01
C GLY A 64 17.18 -3.24 7.55
N ASP A 65 17.96 -2.33 8.15
CA ASP A 65 18.11 -2.16 9.59
C ASP A 65 17.02 -1.27 10.22
N LYS A 66 16.19 -0.61 9.40
CA LYS A 66 15.14 0.31 9.84
C LYS A 66 13.76 -0.21 9.53
N VAL A 67 12.80 0.17 10.35
CA VAL A 67 11.38 -0.11 10.14
C VAL A 67 10.57 1.16 10.17
N LEU A 68 9.54 1.19 9.33
CA LEU A 68 8.54 2.24 9.27
C LEU A 68 7.34 1.81 10.12
N LEU A 69 7.05 2.59 11.14
CA LEU A 69 5.95 2.36 12.07
C LEU A 69 4.90 3.45 11.95
N ILE A 70 3.64 3.07 12.19
CA ILE A 70 2.50 3.99 12.28
C ILE A 70 1.69 3.71 13.54
N ASP A 71 1.19 4.76 14.19
CA ASP A 71 0.28 4.61 15.33
C ASP A 71 -1.20 4.69 14.91
N LYS A 72 -2.11 4.54 15.88
CA LYS A 72 -3.57 4.71 15.65
C LYS A 72 -3.95 6.12 15.17
N LYS A 73 -3.16 7.15 15.46
CA LYS A 73 -3.39 8.55 15.07
C LYS A 73 -2.69 8.94 13.75
N ASN A 74 -2.13 7.97 13.01
CA ASN A 74 -1.37 8.17 11.77
C ASN A 74 -0.05 8.94 11.94
N ASN A 75 0.50 9.00 13.16
CA ASN A 75 1.87 9.45 13.38
C ASN A 75 2.83 8.37 12.90
N ILE A 76 3.83 8.79 12.13
CA ILE A 76 4.84 7.92 11.54
C ILE A 76 6.12 8.03 12.35
N LYS A 77 6.78 6.90 12.59
CA LYS A 77 8.10 6.84 13.22
C LYS A 77 8.97 5.85 12.46
N ILE A 78 10.23 6.21 12.25
CA ILE A 78 11.25 5.27 11.77
C ILE A 78 12.12 4.91 12.96
N VAL A 79 12.31 3.61 13.20
CA VAL A 79 13.19 3.09 14.26
C VAL A 79 14.09 2.02 13.70
N GLU A 80 15.20 1.74 14.37
CA GLU A 80 16.02 0.59 14.03
C GLU A 80 15.37 -0.71 14.53
N TYR A 81 15.61 -1.82 13.84
CA TYR A 81 15.06 -3.13 14.20
C TYR A 81 15.45 -3.55 15.62
N LYS A 82 16.64 -3.14 16.09
CA LYS A 82 17.13 -3.39 17.46
C LYS A 82 16.31 -2.70 18.56
N GLU A 83 15.53 -1.68 18.21
CA GLU A 83 14.66 -0.92 19.13
C GLU A 83 13.28 -1.58 19.30
N ILE A 84 12.93 -2.52 18.41
CA ILE A 84 11.71 -3.31 18.50
C ILE A 84 11.92 -4.41 19.53
N ASP A 85 10.97 -4.54 20.46
CA ASP A 85 10.96 -5.58 21.46
C ASP A 85 10.20 -6.82 20.99
N LEU A 86 9.01 -6.60 20.40
CA LEU A 86 8.13 -7.67 19.96
C LEU A 86 7.36 -7.26 18.70
N ILE A 87 7.27 -8.17 17.73
CA ILE A 87 6.36 -8.07 16.58
C ILE A 87 5.29 -9.14 16.73
N GLN A 88 4.05 -8.72 17.02
CA GLN A 88 2.88 -9.59 17.06
C GLN A 88 2.18 -9.54 15.69
N THR A 89 2.01 -10.71 15.08
CA THR A 89 1.24 -10.85 13.85
C THR A 89 -0.07 -11.53 14.21
N ASP A 90 -1.19 -10.82 14.04
CA ASP A 90 -2.52 -11.43 14.11
C ASP A 90 -2.75 -12.24 12.83
N LYS A 91 -2.07 -13.38 12.70
CA LYS A 91 -2.52 -14.41 11.76
C LYS A 91 -3.86 -14.87 12.29
N LYS A 92 -4.96 -14.48 11.63
CA LYS A 92 -6.20 -15.26 11.69
C LYS A 92 -5.81 -16.70 11.32
N SER A 93 -5.71 -17.56 12.33
CA SER A 93 -5.70 -18.99 12.15
C SER A 93 -7.07 -19.34 11.59
N ASN A 94 -7.18 -19.35 10.26
CA ASN A 94 -8.32 -19.95 9.59
C ASN A 94 -8.21 -21.46 9.87
N ASN A 95 -8.90 -21.92 10.93
CA ASN A 95 -9.37 -23.29 11.00
C ASN A 95 -10.48 -23.49 9.97
#